data_AF-A0A9E4FR08-F1
#
_entry.id   AF-A0A9E4FR08-F1
#
_cell.length_a   1.000
_cell.length_b   1.000
_cell.length_c   1.000
_cell.angle_alpha   90.00
_cell.angle_beta   90.00
_cell.angle_gamma   90.00
#
_symmetry.space_group_name_H-M   'P 1'
#
loop_
_entity.id
_entity.type
_entity.pdbx_description
1 polymer ?
#
loop_
_entity_poly.entity_id
_entity_poly.type
_entity_poly.pdbx_seq_one_letter_code
_entity_poly.pdbx_strand_id
1 'polypeptide(L)'
;MSEVDSKFVGIQISPVSFVDEGVEGVLDTLQARAGINVLMIGTISWLGLKVGRRISWEIEGFPDHGVQAPMALKGGSYLHHRPEYYQNTFIRDTRAHDPEFGDEDVLEMVIPEARKRGMRVMPEMMEPLFKYSGHGSAGEVAVPGMVQCMEVDHIGRVGGEPCLNHPDYRKWWHSIMEDHARNYEIDGIMWCNERKSPLDKMISGEAPACFCDHCTRLAARQGLDVETIRRAFDDAHAYFQAARANEDFVDGAFIEFLRMLLANPEILLYERFWLEGNQALDKELYGIVKWCNPDLEFGLNIWNRNHFNPIRKAQWPWHPQIDYADWVKPITYAHQSGQIYHKEMTDFHRSIFRDVSASELTPIMYQFLNLDEAPWDELIQTGMDPDTYTFGQCRDTVRAVKGRVPVYMGIGVDAPRVQADQAACTPDHVYRSVKATYRAGGRGVIFSPNYAGMNLTSLDGAGKALAELGLK
;
A
#
# COMPACT_ATOMS: atom_id res chain seq x y z
N MET A 1 8.50 14.25 -29.41
CA MET A 1 7.35 13.57 -28.78
C MET A 1 6.23 14.58 -28.73
N SER A 2 5.18 14.35 -29.52
CA SER A 2 4.00 15.23 -29.58
C SER A 2 3.21 15.17 -28.26
N GLU A 3 2.54 16.26 -27.90
CA GLU A 3 1.71 16.47 -26.69
C GLU A 3 0.57 15.45 -26.45
N VAL A 4 0.49 14.37 -27.23
CA VAL A 4 -0.52 13.29 -27.11
C VAL A 4 0.05 12.05 -26.39
N ASP A 5 1.36 12.00 -26.08
CA ASP A 5 2.01 10.94 -25.28
C ASP A 5 1.93 11.16 -23.74
N SER A 6 1.15 12.12 -23.24
CA SER A 6 1.28 12.63 -21.85
C SER A 6 0.13 12.34 -20.86
N LYS A 7 -0.88 11.55 -21.23
CA LYS A 7 -2.05 11.29 -20.37
C LYS A 7 -1.91 9.96 -19.62
N PHE A 8 -1.92 10.00 -18.28
CA PHE A 8 -1.97 8.81 -17.42
C PHE A 8 -3.20 8.84 -16.52
N VAL A 9 -4.23 8.07 -16.87
CA VAL A 9 -5.46 7.91 -16.10
C VAL A 9 -5.66 6.43 -15.82
N GLY A 10 -5.17 6.00 -14.66
CA GLY A 10 -5.18 4.61 -14.23
C GLY A 10 -6.36 4.27 -13.34
N ILE A 11 -6.68 2.98 -13.26
CA ILE A 11 -7.60 2.44 -12.25
C ILE A 11 -7.09 1.10 -11.71
N GLN A 12 -7.10 0.95 -10.39
CA GLN A 12 -6.93 -0.34 -9.73
C GLN A 12 -8.20 -1.16 -9.87
N ILE A 13 -8.08 -2.39 -10.38
CA ILE A 13 -9.22 -3.24 -10.69
C ILE A 13 -8.94 -4.68 -10.28
N SER A 14 -9.90 -5.24 -9.54
CA SER A 14 -9.91 -6.65 -9.19
C SER A 14 -10.20 -7.51 -10.42
N PRO A 15 -9.58 -8.69 -10.54
CA PRO A 15 -9.92 -9.66 -11.55
C PRO A 15 -11.42 -10.03 -11.51
N VAL A 16 -12.08 -9.96 -10.34
CA VAL A 16 -13.50 -10.35 -10.18
C VAL A 16 -14.43 -9.50 -11.06
N SER A 17 -14.06 -8.25 -11.33
CA SER A 17 -14.88 -7.35 -12.15
C SER A 17 -15.03 -7.87 -13.59
N PHE A 18 -13.99 -8.51 -14.14
CA PHE A 18 -14.05 -9.07 -15.48
C PHE A 18 -14.92 -10.33 -15.56
N VAL A 19 -14.99 -11.09 -14.47
CA VAL A 19 -15.87 -12.26 -14.33
C VAL A 19 -17.33 -11.81 -14.13
N ASP A 20 -17.55 -10.85 -13.25
CA ASP A 20 -18.90 -10.39 -12.86
C ASP A 20 -19.59 -9.61 -13.98
N GLU A 21 -18.85 -8.83 -14.75
CA GLU A 21 -19.41 -7.84 -15.69
C GLU A 21 -18.98 -8.08 -17.16
N GLY A 22 -18.03 -8.99 -17.39
CA GLY A 22 -17.44 -9.26 -18.70
C GLY A 22 -16.35 -8.25 -19.08
N VAL A 23 -15.29 -8.74 -19.74
CA VAL A 23 -14.11 -7.92 -20.10
C VAL A 23 -14.50 -6.68 -20.91
N GLU A 24 -15.14 -6.86 -22.07
CA GLU A 24 -15.47 -5.74 -22.97
C GLU A 24 -16.34 -4.67 -22.28
N GLY A 25 -17.36 -5.08 -21.53
CA GLY A 25 -18.29 -4.17 -20.85
C GLY A 25 -17.62 -3.33 -19.78
N VAL A 26 -16.71 -3.93 -19.00
CA VAL A 26 -15.89 -3.20 -18.02
C VAL A 26 -15.00 -2.18 -18.72
N LEU A 27 -14.26 -2.59 -19.76
CA LEU A 27 -13.33 -1.70 -20.45
C LEU A 27 -14.06 -0.53 -21.12
N ASP A 28 -15.19 -0.79 -21.77
CA ASP A 28 -16.03 0.26 -22.39
C ASP A 28 -16.55 1.24 -21.35
N THR A 29 -17.02 0.73 -20.20
CA THR A 29 -17.52 1.55 -19.09
C THR A 29 -16.42 2.47 -18.55
N LEU A 30 -15.24 1.92 -18.27
CA LEU A 30 -14.10 2.67 -17.75
C LEU A 30 -13.64 3.76 -18.72
N GLN A 31 -13.51 3.43 -20.01
CA GLN A 31 -13.12 4.39 -21.03
C GLN A 31 -14.17 5.51 -21.17
N ALA A 32 -15.44 5.14 -21.32
CA ALA A 32 -16.51 6.09 -21.60
C ALA A 32 -16.82 7.01 -20.41
N ARG A 33 -16.76 6.51 -19.17
CA ARG A 33 -17.12 7.28 -17.98
C ARG A 33 -15.97 8.15 -17.47
N ALA A 34 -14.77 7.61 -17.35
CA ALA A 34 -13.66 8.29 -16.71
C ALA A 34 -12.42 8.47 -17.62
N GLY A 35 -12.47 8.05 -18.89
CA GLY A 35 -11.33 8.20 -19.80
C GLY A 35 -10.12 7.38 -19.38
N ILE A 36 -10.35 6.27 -18.67
CA ILE A 36 -9.29 5.36 -18.20
C ILE A 36 -8.51 4.84 -19.41
N ASN A 37 -7.18 4.91 -19.32
CA ASN A 37 -6.28 4.37 -20.32
C ASN A 37 -5.19 3.44 -19.75
N VAL A 38 -5.15 3.23 -18.42
CA VAL A 38 -4.25 2.26 -17.78
C VAL A 38 -5.03 1.40 -16.79
N LEU A 39 -4.95 0.08 -16.93
CA LEU A 39 -5.54 -0.89 -16.02
C LEU A 39 -4.46 -1.40 -15.07
N MET A 40 -4.68 -1.24 -13.77
CA MET A 40 -3.82 -1.78 -12.71
C MET A 40 -4.51 -3.01 -12.12
N ILE A 41 -4.18 -4.19 -12.62
CA ILE A 41 -4.96 -5.41 -12.32
C ILE A 41 -4.34 -6.17 -11.14
N GLY A 42 -5.12 -6.49 -10.12
CA GLY A 42 -4.66 -7.34 -9.02
C GLY A 42 -4.42 -8.79 -9.49
N THR A 43 -3.21 -9.13 -9.91
CA THR A 43 -2.90 -10.47 -10.45
C THR A 43 -2.54 -11.49 -9.37
N ILE A 44 -2.15 -11.02 -8.19
CA ILE A 44 -1.87 -11.86 -7.02
C ILE A 44 -2.22 -11.13 -5.72
N SER A 45 -3.11 -11.71 -4.90
CA SER A 45 -3.42 -11.19 -3.56
C SER A 45 -4.27 -12.15 -2.74
N TRP A 46 -4.25 -11.98 -1.42
CA TRP A 46 -5.19 -12.58 -0.47
C TRP A 46 -6.05 -11.50 0.20
N LEU A 47 -6.02 -10.27 -0.31
CA LEU A 47 -6.79 -9.15 0.23
C LEU A 47 -8.04 -8.92 -0.62
N GLY A 48 -9.22 -8.99 0.01
CA GLY A 48 -10.51 -8.67 -0.62
C GLY A 48 -10.52 -7.28 -1.24
N LEU A 49 -9.79 -6.34 -0.63
CA LEU A 49 -9.60 -5.00 -1.18
C LEU A 49 -8.98 -4.99 -2.58
N LYS A 50 -8.14 -5.97 -2.94
CA LYS A 50 -7.40 -6.01 -4.20
C LYS A 50 -8.00 -6.94 -5.24
N VAL A 51 -8.48 -8.10 -4.79
CA VAL A 51 -8.92 -9.17 -5.70
C VAL A 51 -10.33 -9.68 -5.44
N GLY A 52 -11.01 -9.14 -4.42
CA GLY A 52 -12.39 -9.45 -4.11
C GLY A 52 -13.38 -8.38 -4.60
N ARG A 53 -14.64 -8.57 -4.20
CA ARG A 53 -15.72 -7.58 -4.27
C ARG A 53 -15.63 -6.60 -3.10
N ARG A 54 -16.49 -5.58 -3.08
CA ARG A 54 -16.56 -4.57 -2.01
C ARG A 54 -16.63 -5.21 -0.62
N ILE A 55 -15.64 -4.92 0.22
CA ILE A 55 -15.50 -5.49 1.57
C ILE A 55 -16.35 -4.77 2.62
N SER A 56 -16.69 -3.50 2.39
CA SER A 56 -17.45 -2.64 3.31
C SER A 56 -18.95 -2.68 3.04
N TRP A 57 -19.44 -3.72 2.33
CA TRP A 57 -20.84 -3.84 1.91
C TRP A 57 -21.84 -3.81 3.07
N GLU A 58 -21.44 -4.24 4.27
CA GLU A 58 -22.28 -4.17 5.48
C GLU A 58 -22.56 -2.73 5.93
N ILE A 59 -21.63 -1.80 5.66
CA ILE A 59 -21.72 -0.38 6.04
C ILE A 59 -22.21 0.47 4.86
N GLU A 60 -21.81 0.11 3.64
CA GLU A 60 -21.94 0.98 2.47
C GLU A 60 -22.85 0.41 1.37
N GLY A 61 -23.36 -0.82 1.56
CA GLY A 61 -24.02 -1.58 0.50
C GLY A 61 -23.05 -2.03 -0.59
N PHE A 62 -23.54 -2.88 -1.50
CA PHE A 62 -22.82 -3.23 -2.72
C PHE A 62 -22.75 -2.02 -3.68
N PRO A 63 -21.72 -1.96 -4.55
CA PRO A 63 -21.60 -0.88 -5.53
C PRO A 63 -22.74 -0.91 -6.56
N ASP A 64 -22.95 0.19 -7.27
CA ASP A 64 -23.99 0.35 -8.31
C ASP A 64 -23.75 -0.45 -9.61
N HIS A 65 -22.80 -1.40 -9.60
CA HIS A 65 -22.46 -2.32 -10.68
C HIS A 65 -21.91 -3.65 -10.14
N GLY A 66 -21.63 -4.62 -11.01
CA GLY A 66 -21.14 -5.94 -10.62
C GLY A 66 -22.14 -6.77 -9.80
N VAL A 67 -21.69 -7.95 -9.37
CA VAL A 67 -22.55 -8.89 -8.64
C VAL A 67 -22.78 -8.40 -7.20
N GLN A 68 -24.05 -8.34 -6.82
CA GLN A 68 -24.53 -7.82 -5.52
C GLN A 68 -24.51 -8.89 -4.42
N ALA A 69 -23.37 -9.56 -4.23
CA ALA A 69 -23.21 -10.63 -3.25
C ALA A 69 -21.79 -10.67 -2.68
N PRO A 70 -21.62 -11.01 -1.39
CA PRO A 70 -20.29 -11.14 -0.82
C PRO A 70 -19.54 -12.31 -1.49
N MET A 71 -18.21 -12.27 -1.43
CA MET A 71 -17.35 -13.32 -1.96
C MET A 71 -16.53 -13.94 -0.82
N ALA A 72 -16.51 -15.28 -0.75
CA ALA A 72 -15.73 -16.02 0.24
C ALA A 72 -14.27 -16.18 -0.23
N LEU A 73 -13.57 -15.07 -0.38
CA LEU A 73 -12.24 -15.01 -0.98
C LEU A 73 -11.23 -15.92 -0.26
N LYS A 74 -10.57 -16.79 -1.04
CA LYS A 74 -9.35 -17.51 -0.68
C LYS A 74 -8.12 -16.77 -1.15
N GLY A 75 -8.14 -16.23 -2.37
CA GLY A 75 -7.01 -15.49 -2.93
C GLY A 75 -5.88 -16.40 -3.43
N GLY A 76 -4.87 -15.76 -4.00
CA GLY A 76 -3.76 -16.39 -4.71
C GLY A 76 -3.39 -15.59 -5.95
N SER A 77 -2.73 -16.25 -6.89
CA SER A 77 -2.41 -15.75 -8.22
C SER A 77 -3.52 -16.13 -9.20
N TYR A 78 -4.05 -15.16 -9.93
CA TYR A 78 -5.08 -15.34 -10.95
C TYR A 78 -4.48 -15.59 -12.35
N LEU A 79 -3.23 -16.07 -12.38
CA LEU A 79 -2.47 -16.39 -13.59
C LEU A 79 -2.15 -17.87 -13.68
N HIS A 80 -1.97 -18.40 -14.89
CA HIS A 80 -1.57 -19.79 -15.06
C HIS A 80 -0.23 -20.06 -14.39
N HIS A 81 -0.14 -21.19 -13.68
CA HIS A 81 1.07 -21.56 -12.99
C HIS A 81 2.14 -22.06 -13.97
N ARG A 82 3.29 -21.38 -14.01
CA ARG A 82 4.47 -21.73 -14.83
C ARG A 82 5.62 -22.24 -13.94
N PRO A 83 5.66 -23.54 -13.60
CA PRO A 83 6.55 -24.07 -12.56
C PRO A 83 8.04 -23.85 -12.82
N GLU A 84 8.46 -23.67 -14.07
CA GLU A 84 9.84 -23.42 -14.47
C GLU A 84 10.45 -22.16 -13.82
N TYR A 85 9.65 -21.13 -13.53
CA TYR A 85 10.12 -19.89 -12.89
C TYR A 85 10.32 -20.05 -11.38
N TYR A 86 9.59 -20.96 -10.73
CA TYR A 86 9.52 -21.07 -9.26
C TYR A 86 10.45 -22.14 -8.68
N GLN A 87 11.44 -22.63 -9.45
CA GLN A 87 12.33 -23.71 -9.01
C GLN A 87 13.31 -23.31 -7.90
N ASN A 88 13.58 -22.00 -7.76
CA ASN A 88 14.58 -21.47 -6.83
C ASN A 88 14.04 -21.18 -5.41
N THR A 89 12.76 -21.50 -5.17
CA THR A 89 12.08 -21.36 -3.88
C THR A 89 11.25 -22.61 -3.59
N PHE A 90 10.99 -22.88 -2.31
CA PHE A 90 9.98 -23.88 -1.94
C PHE A 90 8.53 -23.35 -2.05
N ILE A 91 8.33 -22.03 -2.18
CA ILE A 91 7.02 -21.42 -2.42
C ILE A 91 6.75 -21.48 -3.93
N ARG A 92 6.14 -22.57 -4.37
CA ARG A 92 6.03 -22.90 -5.80
C ARG A 92 4.67 -22.58 -6.38
N ASP A 93 3.63 -23.09 -5.74
CA ASP A 93 2.26 -22.94 -6.24
C ASP A 93 1.47 -22.02 -5.31
N THR A 94 1.04 -20.91 -5.87
CA THR A 94 0.16 -19.94 -5.22
C THR A 94 -1.03 -19.60 -6.09
N ARG A 95 -1.42 -20.48 -7.02
CA ARG A 95 -2.59 -20.30 -7.89
C ARG A 95 -3.85 -20.12 -7.03
N ALA A 96 -4.69 -19.16 -7.42
CA ALA A 96 -6.00 -18.97 -6.82
C ALA A 96 -6.95 -20.07 -7.30
N HIS A 97 -7.75 -20.59 -6.37
CA HIS A 97 -8.78 -21.61 -6.64
C HIS A 97 -10.18 -21.13 -6.24
N ASP A 98 -10.37 -19.80 -6.24
CA ASP A 98 -11.66 -19.17 -6.01
C ASP A 98 -12.66 -19.63 -7.11
N PRO A 99 -13.81 -20.23 -6.76
CA PRO A 99 -14.72 -20.86 -7.73
C PRO A 99 -15.21 -19.91 -8.83
N GLU A 100 -15.34 -18.62 -8.52
CA GLU A 100 -15.76 -17.58 -9.45
C GLU A 100 -14.82 -17.47 -10.66
N PHE A 101 -13.54 -17.79 -10.51
CA PHE A 101 -12.52 -17.59 -11.55
C PHE A 101 -12.21 -18.85 -12.37
N GLY A 102 -12.55 -20.04 -11.87
CA GLY A 102 -12.19 -21.30 -12.51
C GLY A 102 -10.69 -21.38 -12.85
N ASP A 103 -10.39 -21.83 -14.07
CA ASP A 103 -9.01 -21.98 -14.58
C ASP A 103 -8.56 -20.79 -15.46
N GLU A 104 -9.28 -19.67 -15.41
CA GLU A 104 -9.00 -18.51 -16.27
C GLU A 104 -7.71 -17.78 -15.87
N ASP A 105 -7.00 -17.23 -16.85
CA ASP A 105 -5.87 -16.32 -16.65
C ASP A 105 -6.32 -14.89 -16.92
N VAL A 106 -6.34 -14.05 -15.88
CA VAL A 106 -6.90 -12.69 -16.01
C VAL A 106 -6.12 -11.83 -17.02
N LEU A 107 -4.81 -12.01 -17.17
CA LEU A 107 -4.05 -11.22 -18.13
C LEU A 107 -4.29 -11.69 -19.56
N GLU A 108 -4.40 -13.01 -19.79
CA GLU A 108 -4.75 -13.54 -21.12
C GLU A 108 -6.16 -13.11 -21.54
N MET A 109 -7.11 -13.04 -20.60
CA MET A 109 -8.46 -12.52 -20.85
C MET A 109 -8.48 -11.04 -21.23
N VAL A 110 -7.71 -10.20 -20.51
CA VAL A 110 -7.87 -8.74 -20.56
C VAL A 110 -6.96 -8.06 -21.58
N ILE A 111 -5.72 -8.52 -21.76
CA ILE A 111 -4.73 -7.85 -22.61
C ILE A 111 -5.24 -7.68 -24.06
N PRO A 112 -5.79 -8.70 -24.75
CA PRO A 112 -6.25 -8.53 -26.13
C PRO A 112 -7.34 -7.46 -26.27
N GLU A 113 -8.30 -7.42 -25.34
CA GLU A 113 -9.40 -6.45 -25.38
C GLU A 113 -8.98 -5.03 -24.98
N ALA A 114 -8.02 -4.91 -24.05
CA ALA A 114 -7.42 -3.64 -23.66
C ALA A 114 -6.64 -3.02 -24.84
N ARG A 115 -5.86 -3.82 -25.58
CA ARG A 115 -5.09 -3.35 -26.74
C ARG A 115 -5.98 -2.82 -27.86
N LYS A 116 -7.12 -3.45 -28.16
CA LYS A 116 -8.11 -2.94 -29.13
C LYS A 116 -8.60 -1.52 -28.81
N ARG A 117 -8.59 -1.16 -27.53
CA ARG A 117 -9.03 0.14 -27.00
C ARG A 117 -7.88 1.11 -26.73
N GLY A 118 -6.65 0.74 -27.05
CA GLY A 118 -5.45 1.53 -26.76
C GLY A 118 -5.16 1.69 -25.27
N MET A 119 -5.67 0.77 -24.44
CA MET A 119 -5.39 0.76 -23.01
C MET A 119 -4.10 0.02 -22.70
N ARG A 120 -3.40 0.50 -21.68
CA ARG A 120 -2.23 -0.13 -21.08
C ARG A 120 -2.64 -1.07 -19.96
N VAL A 121 -1.92 -2.16 -19.76
CA VAL A 121 -2.14 -3.13 -18.68
C VAL A 121 -0.90 -3.23 -17.82
N MET A 122 -1.07 -3.03 -16.52
CA MET A 122 -0.02 -3.13 -15.52
C MET A 122 -0.49 -4.03 -14.37
N PRO A 123 0.18 -5.15 -14.07
CA PRO A 123 -0.10 -5.91 -12.86
C PRO A 123 0.13 -5.05 -11.61
N GLU A 124 -0.84 -5.05 -10.72
CA GLU A 124 -0.71 -4.56 -9.36
C GLU A 124 -0.26 -5.69 -8.44
N MET A 125 0.85 -5.47 -7.73
CA MET A 125 1.39 -6.39 -6.75
C MET A 125 1.61 -5.68 -5.41
N MET A 126 1.27 -6.35 -4.32
CA MET A 126 1.31 -5.76 -2.98
C MET A 126 1.91 -6.68 -1.94
N GLU A 127 2.89 -6.17 -1.22
CA GLU A 127 3.57 -6.77 -0.07
C GLU A 127 3.20 -6.01 1.21
N PRO A 128 2.82 -6.68 2.31
CA PRO A 128 2.50 -8.09 2.39
C PRO A 128 1.21 -8.42 1.66
N LEU A 129 1.17 -9.64 1.14
CA LEU A 129 0.00 -10.20 0.48
C LEU A 129 -1.10 -10.60 1.48
N PHE A 130 -0.82 -10.60 2.78
CA PHE A 130 -1.73 -11.05 3.81
C PHE A 130 -1.61 -10.27 5.11
N LYS A 131 -2.78 -9.89 5.66
CA LYS A 131 -3.04 -9.08 6.86
C LYS A 131 -3.15 -7.57 6.65
N TYR A 132 -4.40 -7.18 6.45
CA TYR A 132 -4.93 -5.90 6.89
C TYR A 132 -6.24 -6.13 7.63
N SER A 133 -6.24 -5.95 8.95
CA SER A 133 -7.47 -5.98 9.74
C SER A 133 -8.44 -4.92 9.21
N GLY A 134 -9.70 -5.31 9.00
CA GLY A 134 -10.74 -4.46 8.39
C GLY A 134 -10.67 -4.32 6.86
N HIS A 135 -9.72 -4.96 6.17
CA HIS A 135 -9.59 -4.87 4.71
C HIS A 135 -9.95 -6.17 3.96
N GLY A 136 -10.71 -7.06 4.61
CA GLY A 136 -11.20 -8.30 4.01
C GLY A 136 -10.10 -9.29 3.59
N SER A 137 -9.03 -9.40 4.39
CA SER A 137 -8.02 -10.46 4.20
C SER A 137 -8.70 -11.83 4.18
N ALA A 138 -8.23 -12.74 3.33
CA ALA A 138 -8.61 -14.14 3.37
C ALA A 138 -8.47 -14.66 4.81
N GLY A 139 -9.49 -15.38 5.29
CA GLY A 139 -9.53 -15.86 6.67
C GLY A 139 -8.35 -16.76 7.04
N GLU A 140 -7.77 -17.44 6.04
CA GLU A 140 -6.54 -18.23 6.15
C GLU A 140 -5.76 -18.12 4.82
N VAL A 141 -4.46 -17.82 4.90
CA VAL A 141 -3.57 -17.81 3.72
C VAL A 141 -2.93 -19.18 3.59
N ALA A 142 -3.46 -19.97 2.66
CA ALA A 142 -3.03 -21.34 2.43
C ALA A 142 -1.85 -21.40 1.45
N VAL A 143 -0.68 -20.88 1.85
CA VAL A 143 0.57 -21.06 1.09
C VAL A 143 1.43 -22.12 1.79
N PRO A 144 1.56 -23.34 1.23
CA PRO A 144 2.35 -24.40 1.82
C PRO A 144 3.79 -23.95 2.12
N GLY A 145 4.26 -24.23 3.34
CA GLY A 145 5.61 -23.88 3.78
C GLY A 145 5.82 -22.41 4.16
N MET A 146 4.84 -21.51 3.97
CA MET A 146 4.99 -20.08 4.30
C MET A 146 5.41 -19.82 5.75
N VAL A 147 4.96 -20.67 6.69
CA VAL A 147 5.35 -20.58 8.12
C VAL A 147 6.88 -20.60 8.33
N GLN A 148 7.64 -21.23 7.43
CA GLN A 148 9.10 -21.29 7.49
C GLN A 148 9.77 -19.96 7.13
N CYS A 149 9.06 -19.09 6.39
CA CYS A 149 9.54 -17.76 6.00
C CYS A 149 9.19 -16.66 6.98
N MET A 150 8.43 -16.95 8.05
CA MET A 150 7.88 -15.91 8.92
C MET A 150 8.96 -15.21 9.73
N GLU A 151 8.70 -13.96 10.08
CA GLU A 151 9.49 -13.21 11.04
C GLU A 151 9.48 -13.92 12.40
N VAL A 152 10.51 -13.66 13.20
CA VAL A 152 10.62 -14.13 14.57
C VAL A 152 10.75 -12.90 15.46
N ASP A 153 10.00 -12.86 16.56
CA ASP A 153 10.07 -11.74 17.52
C ASP A 153 11.33 -11.81 18.40
N HIS A 154 11.58 -10.72 19.14
CA HIS A 154 12.72 -10.61 20.06
C HIS A 154 12.87 -11.76 21.08
N ILE A 155 11.79 -12.45 21.43
CA ILE A 155 11.79 -13.58 22.38
C ILE A 155 11.67 -14.96 21.70
N GLY A 156 11.80 -15.02 20.37
CA GLY A 156 11.87 -16.27 19.61
C GLY A 156 10.54 -16.84 19.13
N ARG A 157 9.42 -16.10 19.24
CA ARG A 157 8.11 -16.56 18.74
C ARG A 157 7.99 -16.27 17.25
N VAL A 158 7.35 -17.18 16.53
CA VAL A 158 6.99 -16.97 15.12
C VAL A 158 5.94 -15.87 15.02
N GLY A 159 6.23 -14.88 14.19
CA GLY A 159 5.44 -13.67 14.00
C GLY A 159 4.34 -13.82 12.97
N GLY A 160 3.66 -12.70 12.70
CA GLY A 160 2.49 -12.64 11.84
C GLY A 160 2.77 -12.38 10.36
N GLU A 161 4.02 -12.14 9.99
CA GLU A 161 4.44 -11.59 8.71
C GLU A 161 5.65 -12.36 8.14
N PRO A 162 5.80 -12.52 6.81
CA PRO A 162 7.01 -13.06 6.20
C PRO A 162 8.21 -12.16 6.43
N CYS A 163 9.37 -12.76 6.67
CA CYS A 163 10.64 -12.08 6.74
C CYS A 163 11.13 -11.68 5.35
N LEU A 164 11.29 -10.38 5.13
CA LEU A 164 11.80 -9.80 3.88
C LEU A 164 13.22 -10.24 3.54
N ASN A 165 13.98 -10.77 4.50
CA ASN A 165 15.33 -11.26 4.29
C ASN A 165 15.41 -12.79 4.15
N HIS A 166 14.28 -13.51 4.21
CA HIS A 166 14.27 -14.95 3.97
C HIS A 166 14.51 -15.23 2.47
N PRO A 167 15.54 -16.02 2.10
CA PRO A 167 15.89 -16.25 0.70
C PRO A 167 14.75 -16.78 -0.16
N ASP A 168 14.01 -17.80 0.32
CA ASP A 168 12.88 -18.37 -0.43
C ASP A 168 11.72 -17.38 -0.62
N TYR A 169 11.49 -16.48 0.34
CA TYR A 169 10.45 -15.46 0.21
C TYR A 169 10.83 -14.39 -0.81
N ARG A 170 12.08 -13.91 -0.78
CA ARG A 170 12.58 -12.96 -1.80
C ARG A 170 12.58 -13.59 -3.20
N LYS A 171 13.10 -14.81 -3.33
CA LYS A 171 13.14 -15.53 -4.61
C LYS A 171 11.75 -15.84 -5.16
N TRP A 172 10.76 -16.04 -4.30
CA TRP A 172 9.37 -16.16 -4.74
C TRP A 172 8.89 -14.87 -5.42
N TRP A 173 9.12 -13.69 -4.82
CA TRP A 173 8.84 -12.41 -5.47
C TRP A 173 9.65 -12.18 -6.75
N HIS A 174 10.92 -12.59 -6.77
CA HIS A 174 11.74 -12.56 -7.99
C HIS A 174 11.10 -13.40 -9.10
N SER A 175 10.61 -14.61 -8.76
CA SER A 175 9.96 -15.52 -9.71
C SER A 175 8.66 -14.93 -10.24
N ILE A 176 7.85 -14.31 -9.37
CA ILE A 176 6.61 -13.61 -9.77
C ILE A 176 6.95 -12.50 -10.77
N MET A 177 7.92 -11.64 -10.47
CA MET A 177 8.29 -10.53 -11.36
C MET A 177 8.79 -11.02 -12.72
N GLU A 178 9.65 -12.05 -12.73
CA GLU A 178 10.17 -12.61 -13.97
C GLU A 178 9.07 -13.27 -14.81
N ASP A 179 8.19 -14.07 -14.20
CA ASP A 179 7.06 -14.71 -14.88
C ASP A 179 6.15 -13.67 -15.55
N HIS A 180 5.78 -12.62 -14.84
CA HIS A 180 4.94 -11.54 -15.40
C HIS A 180 5.64 -10.81 -16.54
N ALA A 181 6.92 -10.45 -16.35
CA ALA A 181 7.65 -9.64 -17.32
C ALA A 181 8.02 -10.39 -18.61
N ARG A 182 8.12 -11.74 -18.56
CA ARG A 182 8.51 -12.55 -19.73
C ARG A 182 7.34 -13.16 -20.50
N ASN A 183 6.22 -13.46 -19.83
CA ASN A 183 5.16 -14.25 -20.43
C ASN A 183 3.93 -13.44 -20.85
N TYR A 184 3.87 -12.14 -20.54
CA TYR A 184 2.73 -11.28 -20.88
C TYR A 184 3.16 -10.00 -21.58
N GLU A 185 2.34 -9.55 -22.53
CA GLU A 185 2.49 -8.25 -23.21
C GLU A 185 1.95 -7.09 -22.36
N ILE A 186 2.45 -6.96 -21.13
CA ILE A 186 2.14 -5.87 -20.19
C ILE A 186 2.94 -4.59 -20.51
N ASP A 187 2.53 -3.46 -19.94
CA ASP A 187 3.16 -2.14 -20.15
C ASP A 187 3.99 -1.67 -18.95
N GLY A 188 3.94 -2.41 -17.84
CA GLY A 188 4.65 -2.11 -16.61
C GLY A 188 4.08 -2.88 -15.42
N ILE A 189 4.63 -2.65 -14.24
CA ILE A 189 4.21 -3.24 -12.96
C ILE A 189 4.09 -2.12 -11.93
N MET A 190 3.02 -2.16 -11.13
CA MET A 190 2.90 -1.33 -9.93
C MET A 190 3.20 -2.18 -8.70
N TRP A 191 4.27 -1.80 -8.00
CA TRP A 191 4.73 -2.45 -6.79
C TRP A 191 4.32 -1.67 -5.55
N CYS A 192 3.81 -2.37 -4.54
CA CYS A 192 3.40 -1.81 -3.27
C CYS A 192 4.07 -2.58 -2.13
N ASN A 193 4.69 -1.88 -1.19
CA ASN A 193 5.40 -2.48 -0.05
C ASN A 193 5.06 -1.68 1.23
N GLU A 194 4.15 -2.23 2.02
CA GLU A 194 3.51 -1.56 3.16
C GLU A 194 3.73 -2.36 4.45
N ARG A 195 4.90 -2.15 5.05
CA ARG A 195 5.31 -2.83 6.28
C ARG A 195 5.54 -1.88 7.43
N LYS A 196 5.33 -2.39 8.65
CA LYS A 196 5.78 -1.74 9.88
C LYS A 196 7.20 -2.18 10.22
N SER A 197 8.06 -1.22 10.48
CA SER A 197 9.40 -1.47 11.04
C SER A 197 9.30 -2.00 12.48
N PRO A 198 10.40 -2.54 13.06
CA PRO A 198 10.42 -2.97 14.45
C PRO A 198 9.94 -1.90 15.44
N LEU A 199 10.38 -0.65 15.30
CA LEU A 199 9.90 0.44 16.17
C LEU A 199 8.41 0.76 15.93
N ASP A 200 7.99 0.80 14.66
CA ASP A 200 6.59 1.06 14.29
C ASP A 200 5.62 -0.02 14.81
N LYS A 201 6.05 -1.30 14.80
CA LYS A 201 5.31 -2.40 15.42
C LYS A 201 5.07 -2.14 16.91
N MET A 202 6.10 -1.76 17.65
CA MET A 202 5.99 -1.49 19.08
C MET A 202 5.10 -0.28 19.39
N ILE A 203 5.17 0.78 18.58
CA ILE A 203 4.26 1.94 18.70
C ILE A 203 2.80 1.46 18.61
N SER A 204 2.50 0.55 17.68
CA SER A 204 1.17 -0.06 17.55
C SER A 204 0.85 -1.17 18.57
N GLY A 205 1.76 -1.46 19.49
CA GLY A 205 1.60 -2.44 20.58
C GLY A 205 1.98 -3.88 20.21
N GLU A 206 2.54 -4.09 19.03
CA GLU A 206 3.04 -5.39 18.57
C GLU A 206 4.47 -5.63 19.09
N ALA A 207 4.90 -6.91 19.12
CA ALA A 207 6.29 -7.23 19.41
C ALA A 207 7.20 -6.84 18.23
N PRO A 208 8.42 -6.33 18.49
CA PRO A 208 9.41 -6.12 17.44
C PRO A 208 9.84 -7.48 16.87
N ALA A 209 10.07 -7.53 15.55
CA ALA A 209 10.28 -8.78 14.84
C ALA A 209 11.46 -8.74 13.86
N CYS A 210 11.62 -9.88 13.17
CA CYS A 210 12.69 -10.28 12.25
C CYS A 210 13.98 -10.78 12.90
N PHE A 211 13.98 -11.21 14.16
CA PHE A 211 15.11 -11.92 14.80
C PHE A 211 15.29 -13.37 14.33
N CYS A 212 14.82 -13.70 13.12
CA CYS A 212 15.02 -15.03 12.57
C CYS A 212 16.49 -15.26 12.25
N ASP A 213 16.85 -16.52 12.08
CA ASP A 213 18.19 -16.97 11.73
C ASP A 213 18.82 -16.22 10.54
N HIS A 214 18.03 -15.89 9.53
CA HIS A 214 18.51 -15.18 8.34
C HIS A 214 18.90 -13.74 8.66
N CYS A 215 18.01 -12.98 9.29
CA CYS A 215 18.30 -11.60 9.69
C CYS A 215 19.42 -11.54 10.72
N THR A 216 19.45 -12.43 11.70
CA THR A 216 20.52 -12.50 12.70
C THR A 216 21.89 -12.66 12.03
N ARG A 217 22.00 -13.58 11.05
CA ARG A 217 23.24 -13.75 10.28
C ARG A 217 23.57 -12.55 9.41
N LEU A 218 22.58 -11.92 8.78
CA LEU A 218 22.80 -10.74 7.92
C LEU A 218 23.25 -9.52 8.74
N ALA A 219 22.56 -9.24 9.85
CA ALA A 219 22.92 -8.18 10.77
C ALA A 219 24.34 -8.38 11.33
N ALA A 220 24.69 -9.60 11.76
CA ALA A 220 26.03 -9.93 12.23
C ALA A 220 27.12 -9.70 11.16
N ARG A 221 26.85 -10.03 9.89
CA ARG A 221 27.76 -9.74 8.77
C ARG A 221 27.96 -8.24 8.51
N GLN A 222 26.99 -7.41 8.90
CA GLN A 222 27.09 -5.95 8.82
C GLN A 222 27.70 -5.34 10.10
N GLY A 223 28.21 -6.16 11.02
CA GLY A 223 28.87 -5.70 12.24
C GLY A 223 27.91 -5.33 13.37
N LEU A 224 26.65 -5.75 13.30
CA LEU A 224 25.68 -5.54 14.37
C LEU A 224 25.74 -6.66 15.42
N ASP A 225 25.81 -6.30 16.69
CA ASP A 225 25.67 -7.23 17.81
C ASP A 225 24.19 -7.53 18.06
N VAL A 226 23.72 -8.65 17.51
CA VAL A 226 22.30 -9.03 17.55
C VAL A 226 21.82 -9.33 18.97
N GLU A 227 22.67 -9.82 19.87
CA GLU A 227 22.25 -10.11 21.24
C GLU A 227 22.07 -8.82 22.05
N THR A 228 22.97 -7.86 21.87
CA THR A 228 22.80 -6.53 22.47
C THR A 228 21.57 -5.83 21.89
N ILE A 229 21.34 -5.92 20.58
CA ILE A 229 20.12 -5.41 19.93
C ILE A 229 18.87 -6.08 20.52
N ARG A 230 18.87 -7.42 20.69
CA ARG A 230 17.72 -8.15 21.25
C ARG A 230 17.36 -7.62 22.64
N ARG A 231 18.33 -7.48 23.53
CA ARG A 231 18.13 -6.90 24.88
C ARG A 231 17.59 -5.47 24.81
N ALA A 232 18.13 -4.65 23.91
CA ALA A 232 17.63 -3.30 23.68
C ALA A 232 16.15 -3.29 23.26
N PHE A 233 15.72 -4.27 22.45
CA PHE A 233 14.31 -4.43 22.09
C PHE A 233 13.45 -5.04 23.20
N ASP A 234 14.01 -5.85 24.11
CA ASP A 234 13.30 -6.27 25.34
C ASP A 234 12.93 -5.05 26.19
N ASP A 235 13.89 -4.15 26.43
CA ASP A 235 13.69 -2.90 27.17
C ASP A 235 12.69 -1.97 26.46
N ALA A 236 12.83 -1.81 25.15
CA ALA A 236 11.91 -1.01 24.35
C ALA A 236 10.48 -1.57 24.39
N HIS A 237 10.34 -2.88 24.19
CA HIS A 237 9.04 -3.53 24.21
C HIS A 237 8.39 -3.39 25.59
N ALA A 238 9.14 -3.55 26.67
CA ALA A 238 8.68 -3.32 28.04
C ALA A 238 8.17 -1.88 28.23
N TYR A 239 8.90 -0.86 27.76
CA TYR A 239 8.44 0.53 27.77
C TYR A 239 7.10 0.70 27.04
N PHE A 240 6.97 0.17 25.81
CA PHE A 240 5.74 0.32 25.03
C PHE A 240 4.55 -0.42 25.67
N GLN A 241 4.76 -1.57 26.28
CA GLN A 241 3.72 -2.29 27.03
C GLN A 241 3.30 -1.51 28.28
N ALA A 242 4.25 -1.01 29.08
CA ALA A 242 3.98 -0.19 30.27
C ALA A 242 3.21 1.10 29.91
N ALA A 243 3.62 1.78 28.83
CA ALA A 243 2.94 2.98 28.35
C ALA A 243 1.47 2.69 28.01
N ARG A 244 1.23 1.61 27.26
CA ARG A 244 -0.10 1.14 26.84
C ARG A 244 -0.95 0.59 27.98
N ALA A 245 -0.32 0.09 29.03
CA ALA A 245 -0.96 -0.35 30.26
C ALA A 245 -1.34 0.82 31.19
N ASN A 246 -1.06 2.07 30.80
CA ASN A 246 -1.23 3.27 31.61
C ASN A 246 -0.41 3.25 32.91
N GLU A 247 0.79 2.67 32.89
CA GLU A 247 1.72 2.78 34.01
C GLU A 247 2.27 4.22 34.12
N ASP A 248 2.43 4.70 35.36
CA ASP A 248 2.93 6.05 35.64
C ASP A 248 4.44 6.15 35.40
N PHE A 249 4.85 7.10 34.57
CA PHE A 249 6.26 7.47 34.39
C PHE A 249 6.54 8.78 35.13
N VAL A 250 7.61 8.83 35.92
CA VAL A 250 7.92 9.96 36.81
C VAL A 250 7.96 11.30 36.07
N ASP A 251 8.52 11.33 34.86
CA ASP A 251 8.66 12.54 34.03
C ASP A 251 7.79 12.50 32.75
N GLY A 252 6.82 11.58 32.69
CA GLY A 252 5.97 11.37 31.52
C GLY A 252 6.54 10.41 30.47
N ALA A 253 5.64 9.88 29.64
CA ALA A 253 5.89 8.90 28.59
C ALA A 253 6.88 9.41 27.54
N PHE A 254 6.75 10.64 27.06
CA PHE A 254 7.66 11.16 26.03
C PHE A 254 9.11 11.23 26.53
N ILE A 255 9.33 11.71 27.77
CA ILE A 255 10.67 11.79 28.36
C ILE A 255 11.22 10.39 28.63
N GLU A 256 10.39 9.46 29.09
CA GLU A 256 10.81 8.09 29.34
C GLU A 256 11.15 7.35 28.02
N PHE A 257 10.40 7.58 26.95
CA PHE A 257 10.74 7.11 25.60
C PHE A 257 12.14 7.58 25.17
N LEU A 258 12.45 8.87 25.39
CA LEU A 258 13.77 9.41 25.05
C LEU A 258 14.88 8.77 25.90
N ARG A 259 14.64 8.52 27.19
CA ARG A 259 15.61 7.80 28.04
C ARG A 259 15.85 6.39 27.56
N MET A 260 14.77 5.67 27.24
CA MET A 260 14.84 4.32 26.69
C MET A 260 15.68 4.31 25.41
N LEU A 261 15.43 5.23 24.46
CA LEU A 261 16.22 5.32 23.24
C LEU A 261 17.69 5.69 23.48
N LEU A 262 17.97 6.61 24.41
CA LEU A 262 19.34 7.02 24.75
C LEU A 262 20.13 5.90 25.43
N ALA A 263 19.45 5.08 26.23
CA ALA A 263 20.04 3.89 26.86
C ALA A 263 20.24 2.75 25.84
N ASN A 264 19.44 2.71 24.77
CA ASN A 264 19.38 1.64 23.79
C ASN A 264 19.51 2.16 22.34
N PRO A 265 20.62 2.82 21.96
CA PRO A 265 20.82 3.35 20.61
C PRO A 265 20.81 2.27 19.52
N GLU A 266 21.05 1.01 19.88
CA GLU A 266 21.01 -0.17 19.03
C GLU A 266 19.66 -0.36 18.32
N ILE A 267 18.57 0.13 18.91
CA ILE A 267 17.23 0.13 18.31
C ILE A 267 17.28 0.86 16.96
N LEU A 268 17.91 2.05 16.90
CA LEU A 268 17.98 2.85 15.68
C LEU A 268 18.92 2.22 14.63
N LEU A 269 19.96 1.50 15.07
CA LEU A 269 20.83 0.76 14.16
C LEU A 269 20.07 -0.39 13.49
N TYR A 270 19.29 -1.14 14.25
CA TYR A 270 18.50 -2.24 13.73
C TYR A 270 17.31 -1.77 12.90
N GLU A 271 16.71 -0.63 13.28
CA GLU A 271 15.68 0.04 12.50
C GLU A 271 16.19 0.40 11.10
N ARG A 272 17.41 0.95 11.00
CA ARG A 272 18.08 1.21 9.72
C ARG A 272 18.35 -0.09 8.94
N PHE A 273 18.85 -1.13 9.61
CA PHE A 273 19.06 -2.44 8.97
C PHE A 273 17.77 -2.97 8.33
N TRP A 274 16.66 -2.92 9.06
CA TRP A 274 15.36 -3.34 8.55
C TRP A 274 14.91 -2.48 7.36
N LEU A 275 15.04 -1.15 7.49
CA LEU A 275 14.71 -0.19 6.43
C LEU A 275 15.48 -0.48 5.13
N GLU A 276 16.79 -0.67 5.23
CA GLU A 276 17.65 -0.97 4.09
C GLU A 276 17.28 -2.31 3.44
N GLY A 277 16.96 -3.33 4.23
CA GLY A 277 16.49 -4.63 3.73
C GLY A 277 15.14 -4.55 3.01
N ASN A 278 14.23 -3.70 3.49
CA ASN A 278 12.94 -3.43 2.85
C ASN A 278 13.14 -2.70 1.51
N GLN A 279 13.90 -1.60 1.48
CA GLN A 279 14.20 -0.86 0.25
C GLN A 279 15.03 -1.67 -0.75
N ALA A 280 15.86 -2.60 -0.29
CA ALA A 280 16.61 -3.50 -1.16
C ALA A 280 15.69 -4.41 -1.96
N LEU A 281 14.53 -4.82 -1.41
CA LEU A 281 13.57 -5.63 -2.16
C LEU A 281 13.02 -4.83 -3.35
N ASP A 282 12.59 -3.60 -3.13
CA ASP A 282 12.10 -2.73 -4.21
C ASP A 282 13.14 -2.58 -5.34
N LYS A 283 14.42 -2.39 -4.98
CA LYS A 283 15.55 -2.29 -5.93
C LYS A 283 15.78 -3.57 -6.72
N GLU A 284 15.73 -4.72 -6.04
CA GLU A 284 15.87 -6.03 -6.68
C GLU A 284 14.76 -6.27 -7.70
N LEU A 285 13.51 -5.99 -7.33
CA LEU A 285 12.36 -6.19 -8.19
C LEU A 285 12.40 -5.25 -9.40
N TYR A 286 12.73 -3.97 -9.20
CA TYR A 286 13.01 -3.04 -10.30
C TYR A 286 14.07 -3.60 -11.26
N GLY A 287 15.21 -4.05 -10.72
CA GLY A 287 16.31 -4.59 -11.52
C GLY A 287 15.91 -5.83 -12.33
N ILE A 288 15.12 -6.73 -11.73
CA ILE A 288 14.61 -7.93 -12.41
C ILE A 288 13.66 -7.54 -13.56
N VAL A 289 12.73 -6.63 -13.32
CA VAL A 289 11.79 -6.17 -14.35
C VAL A 289 12.54 -5.56 -15.52
N LYS A 290 13.48 -4.64 -15.25
CA LYS A 290 14.31 -4.00 -16.29
C LYS A 290 15.23 -4.97 -17.03
N TRP A 291 15.71 -6.01 -16.34
CA TRP A 291 16.50 -7.07 -16.97
C TRP A 291 15.64 -7.93 -17.91
N CYS A 292 14.42 -8.27 -17.51
CA CYS A 292 13.51 -9.07 -18.32
C CYS A 292 13.06 -8.30 -19.56
N ASN A 293 12.66 -7.04 -19.37
CA ASN A 293 12.27 -6.14 -20.44
C ASN A 293 12.47 -4.67 -20.00
N PRO A 294 13.46 -3.95 -20.58
CA PRO A 294 13.77 -2.58 -20.16
C PRO A 294 12.66 -1.55 -20.49
N ASP A 295 11.75 -1.89 -21.41
CA ASP A 295 10.64 -1.02 -21.82
C ASP A 295 9.46 -1.05 -20.83
N LEU A 296 9.40 -2.06 -19.95
CA LEU A 296 8.36 -2.12 -18.91
C LEU A 296 8.56 -1.04 -17.86
N GLU A 297 7.52 -0.27 -17.56
CA GLU A 297 7.54 0.65 -16.43
C GLU A 297 7.50 -0.10 -15.09
N PHE A 298 8.11 0.48 -14.06
CA PHE A 298 8.05 0.00 -12.69
C PHE A 298 7.67 1.16 -11.76
N GLY A 299 6.45 1.11 -11.25
CA GLY A 299 5.89 2.15 -10.39
C GLY A 299 5.88 1.77 -8.92
N LEU A 300 6.15 2.74 -8.05
CA LEU A 300 6.02 2.55 -6.60
C LEU A 300 4.71 3.16 -6.10
N ASN A 301 3.84 2.32 -5.54
CA ASN A 301 2.69 2.75 -4.76
C ASN A 301 3.16 3.10 -3.34
N ILE A 302 2.91 4.34 -2.93
CA ILE A 302 3.39 4.89 -1.66
C ILE A 302 2.23 5.03 -0.68
N TRP A 303 2.35 4.32 0.44
CA TRP A 303 1.34 4.26 1.49
C TRP A 303 1.04 5.64 2.08
N ASN A 304 -0.23 5.92 2.36
CA ASN A 304 -0.65 7.17 3.01
C ASN A 304 -0.09 7.35 4.44
N ARG A 305 0.31 6.28 5.13
CA ARG A 305 1.05 6.41 6.41
C ARG A 305 2.36 7.18 6.26
N ASN A 306 2.95 7.24 5.07
CA ASN A 306 4.11 8.11 4.80
C ASN A 306 3.76 9.61 4.90
N HIS A 307 2.48 9.96 4.90
CA HIS A 307 2.00 11.33 5.12
C HIS A 307 1.72 11.61 6.59
N PHE A 308 1.31 10.59 7.35
CA PHE A 308 0.74 10.75 8.70
C PHE A 308 1.71 10.39 9.83
N ASN A 309 2.60 9.43 9.63
CA ASN A 309 3.53 8.99 10.67
C ASN A 309 4.90 9.65 10.47
N PRO A 310 5.39 10.45 11.43
CA PRO A 310 6.65 11.18 11.28
C PRO A 310 7.87 10.25 11.19
N ILE A 311 7.86 9.10 11.86
CA ILE A 311 8.93 8.09 11.79
C ILE A 311 8.91 7.47 10.39
N ARG A 312 7.73 7.03 9.92
CA ARG A 312 7.56 6.47 8.57
C ARG A 312 7.99 7.45 7.48
N LYS A 313 7.59 8.71 7.59
CA LYS A 313 7.94 9.78 6.65
C LYS A 313 9.47 10.00 6.61
N ALA A 314 10.14 9.93 7.75
CA ALA A 314 11.60 10.05 7.84
C ALA A 314 12.32 8.85 7.21
N GLN A 315 11.79 7.64 7.40
CA GLN A 315 12.40 6.43 6.89
C GLN A 315 12.23 6.25 5.36
N TRP A 316 11.21 6.87 4.73
CA TRP A 316 10.94 6.79 3.27
C TRP A 316 11.22 8.12 2.54
N PRO A 317 12.48 8.59 2.47
CA PRO A 317 12.80 9.80 1.70
C PRO A 317 12.67 9.54 0.20
N TRP A 318 12.28 10.57 -0.56
CA TRP A 318 12.03 10.46 -2.01
C TRP A 318 13.30 10.22 -2.85
N HIS A 319 14.45 10.77 -2.44
CA HIS A 319 15.67 10.73 -3.24
C HIS A 319 16.15 9.33 -3.64
N PRO A 320 16.26 8.34 -2.72
CA PRO A 320 16.65 7.00 -3.14
C PRO A 320 15.58 6.31 -3.99
N GLN A 321 14.29 6.55 -3.71
CA GLN A 321 13.17 5.86 -4.39
C GLN A 321 13.15 6.10 -5.90
N ILE A 322 13.49 7.31 -6.34
CA ILE A 322 13.51 7.69 -7.76
C ILE A 322 14.71 7.11 -8.55
N ASP A 323 15.62 6.38 -7.90
CA ASP A 323 16.69 5.65 -8.57
C ASP A 323 16.26 4.24 -9.01
N TYR A 324 15.11 3.75 -8.53
CA TYR A 324 14.57 2.42 -8.82
C TYR A 324 13.06 2.43 -9.06
N ALA A 325 12.55 3.53 -9.62
CA ALA A 325 11.16 3.68 -10.02
C ALA A 325 11.08 4.54 -11.27
N ASP A 326 10.18 4.20 -12.20
CA ASP A 326 9.89 5.03 -13.36
C ASP A 326 8.81 6.07 -13.07
N TRP A 327 8.00 5.85 -12.03
CA TRP A 327 7.00 6.77 -11.48
C TRP A 327 6.63 6.43 -10.04
N VAL A 328 6.03 7.38 -9.35
CA VAL A 328 5.55 7.20 -7.97
C VAL A 328 4.07 7.55 -7.84
N LYS A 329 3.38 6.82 -6.96
CA LYS A 329 1.96 7.01 -6.65
C LYS A 329 1.72 7.20 -5.15
N PRO A 330 1.79 8.44 -4.63
CA PRO A 330 1.32 8.77 -3.29
C PRO A 330 -0.19 8.53 -3.16
N ILE A 331 -0.60 7.77 -2.14
CA ILE A 331 -2.03 7.50 -1.86
C ILE A 331 -2.67 8.65 -1.08
N THR A 332 -3.72 9.26 -1.63
CA THR A 332 -4.50 10.34 -1.00
C THR A 332 -6.00 10.04 -1.06
N TYR A 333 -6.44 9.04 -0.31
CA TYR A 333 -7.86 8.69 -0.21
C TYR A 333 -8.57 9.67 0.71
N ALA A 334 -8.90 10.86 0.19
CA ALA A 334 -9.31 12.04 0.96
C ALA A 334 -10.41 11.73 2.00
N HIS A 335 -11.51 11.09 1.59
CA HIS A 335 -12.62 10.74 2.50
C HIS A 335 -12.19 9.73 3.59
N GLN A 336 -11.34 8.76 3.26
CA GLN A 336 -10.89 7.75 4.22
C GLN A 336 -9.76 8.26 5.14
N SER A 337 -9.01 9.26 4.71
CA SER A 337 -7.73 9.64 5.32
C SER A 337 -7.89 10.19 6.74
N GLY A 338 -9.06 10.75 7.09
CA GLY A 338 -9.34 11.17 8.44
C GLY A 338 -9.36 10.01 9.45
N GLN A 339 -10.01 8.89 9.10
CA GLN A 339 -10.00 7.68 9.91
C GLN A 339 -8.59 7.08 10.01
N ILE A 340 -7.82 7.10 8.91
CA ILE A 340 -6.48 6.52 8.89
C ILE A 340 -5.52 7.33 9.76
N TYR A 341 -5.57 8.67 9.68
CA TYR A 341 -4.81 9.55 10.56
C TYR A 341 -5.19 9.33 12.03
N HIS A 342 -6.49 9.25 12.32
CA HIS A 342 -6.98 9.01 13.68
C HIS A 342 -6.46 7.69 14.27
N LYS A 343 -6.53 6.61 13.49
CA LYS A 343 -5.96 5.30 13.87
C LYS A 343 -4.46 5.41 14.12
N GLU A 344 -3.73 6.04 13.21
CA GLU A 344 -2.28 6.20 13.31
C GLU A 344 -1.87 6.94 14.59
N MET A 345 -2.46 8.12 14.83
CA MET A 345 -2.15 8.94 16.00
C MET A 345 -2.65 8.33 17.30
N THR A 346 -3.74 7.54 17.27
CA THR A 346 -4.21 6.82 18.46
C THR A 346 -3.12 5.89 19.00
N ASP A 347 -2.34 5.24 18.14
CA ASP A 347 -1.23 4.38 18.60
C ASP A 347 -0.11 5.21 19.26
N PHE A 348 0.16 6.42 18.78
CA PHE A 348 1.07 7.35 19.44
C PHE A 348 0.52 7.86 20.79
N HIS A 349 -0.78 8.19 20.87
CA HIS A 349 -1.44 8.60 22.12
C HIS A 349 -1.61 7.47 23.14
N ARG A 350 -1.43 6.22 22.73
CA ARG A 350 -1.33 5.08 23.66
C ARG A 350 0.10 4.79 24.10
N SER A 351 1.08 5.49 23.54
CA SER A 351 2.51 5.23 23.77
C SER A 351 3.29 6.53 24.02
N ILE A 352 3.99 7.03 23.00
CA ILE A 352 4.98 8.11 23.09
C ILE A 352 4.34 9.45 23.51
N PHE A 353 3.14 9.76 23.01
CA PHE A 353 2.46 11.03 23.25
C PHE A 353 1.24 10.88 24.16
N ARG A 354 1.27 9.90 25.06
CA ARG A 354 0.15 9.60 25.97
C ARG A 354 -0.26 10.75 26.87
N ASP A 355 0.69 11.58 27.28
CA ASP A 355 0.44 12.63 28.28
C ASP A 355 -0.10 13.93 27.66
N VAL A 356 -0.31 13.98 26.34
CA VAL A 356 -0.88 15.13 25.63
C VAL A 356 -2.18 14.70 24.98
N SER A 357 -3.23 15.51 25.11
CA SER A 357 -4.51 15.18 24.48
C SER A 357 -4.41 15.25 22.96
N ALA A 358 -5.24 14.47 22.27
CA ALA A 358 -5.22 14.45 20.81
C ALA A 358 -5.63 15.79 20.19
N SER A 359 -6.54 16.53 20.82
CA SER A 359 -6.95 17.86 20.38
C SER A 359 -5.83 18.90 20.52
N GLU A 360 -4.93 18.77 21.50
CA GLU A 360 -3.75 19.63 21.65
C GLU A 360 -2.62 19.26 20.69
N LEU A 361 -2.36 17.95 20.52
CA LEU A 361 -1.24 17.49 19.69
C LEU A 361 -1.53 17.60 18.19
N THR A 362 -2.77 17.39 17.76
CA THR A 362 -3.12 17.33 16.32
C THR A 362 -2.68 18.58 15.55
N PRO A 363 -2.96 19.82 16.00
CA PRO A 363 -2.47 21.03 15.32
C PRO A 363 -0.93 21.12 15.26
N ILE A 364 -0.22 20.63 16.28
CA ILE A 364 1.25 20.62 16.29
C ILE A 364 1.78 19.57 15.30
N MET A 365 1.19 18.38 15.29
CA MET A 365 1.57 17.31 14.38
C MET A 365 1.31 17.68 12.92
N TYR A 366 0.20 18.37 12.64
CA TYR A 366 -0.07 18.95 11.32
C TYR A 366 1.02 19.91 10.86
N GLN A 367 1.59 20.74 11.74
CA GLN A 367 2.73 21.59 11.38
C GLN A 367 3.97 20.78 11.00
N PHE A 368 4.29 19.70 11.72
CA PHE A 368 5.42 18.83 11.39
C PHE A 368 5.22 18.08 10.07
N LEU A 369 3.99 17.65 9.80
CA LEU A 369 3.64 16.85 8.63
C LEU A 369 3.26 17.69 7.39
N ASN A 370 3.14 19.01 7.56
CA ASN A 370 2.66 19.96 6.57
C ASN A 370 1.23 19.63 6.11
N LEU A 371 0.33 19.46 7.08
CA LEU A 371 -1.11 19.22 6.89
C LEU A 371 -1.91 20.42 7.42
N ASP A 372 -3.13 20.59 6.91
CA ASP A 372 -4.07 21.64 7.33
C ASP A 372 -5.49 21.10 7.16
N GLU A 373 -5.96 20.35 8.15
CA GLU A 373 -7.16 19.53 8.08
C GLU A 373 -8.08 19.75 9.29
N ALA A 374 -9.27 19.15 9.25
CA ALA A 374 -10.24 19.26 10.32
C ALA A 374 -9.65 18.86 11.70
N PRO A 375 -10.16 19.44 12.80
CA PRO A 375 -9.77 19.06 14.16
C PRO A 375 -10.02 17.58 14.45
N TRP A 376 -9.27 17.03 15.43
CA TRP A 376 -9.31 15.63 15.82
C TRP A 376 -10.73 15.02 15.93
N ASP A 377 -11.64 15.73 16.59
CA ASP A 377 -12.99 15.25 16.91
C ASP A 377 -13.96 15.27 15.72
N GLU A 378 -13.60 15.93 14.62
CA GLU A 378 -14.42 16.07 13.40
C GLU A 378 -13.80 15.33 12.20
N LEU A 379 -12.51 14.98 12.30
CA LEU A 379 -11.71 14.50 11.18
C LEU A 379 -12.22 13.19 10.58
N ILE A 380 -12.78 12.29 11.38
CA ILE A 380 -13.34 11.02 10.88
C ILE A 380 -14.56 11.27 9.99
N GLN A 381 -15.44 12.17 10.39
CA GLN A 381 -16.71 12.45 9.74
C GLN A 381 -16.52 13.35 8.50
N THR A 382 -15.52 14.23 8.56
CA THR A 382 -15.19 15.15 7.45
C THR A 382 -14.27 14.51 6.43
N GLY A 383 -13.36 13.62 6.84
CA GLY A 383 -12.22 13.21 6.03
C GLY A 383 -11.21 14.36 5.90
N MET A 384 -10.30 14.25 4.94
CA MET A 384 -9.36 15.31 4.59
C MET A 384 -9.82 16.04 3.33
N ASP A 385 -9.60 17.35 3.25
CA ASP A 385 -10.02 18.17 2.12
C ASP A 385 -9.08 17.93 0.91
N PRO A 386 -9.60 17.57 -0.28
CA PRO A 386 -8.77 17.39 -1.46
C PRO A 386 -7.88 18.59 -1.86
N ASP A 387 -8.35 19.81 -1.64
CA ASP A 387 -7.66 21.04 -2.02
C ASP A 387 -6.48 21.38 -1.10
N THR A 388 -6.44 20.85 0.11
CA THR A 388 -5.31 20.98 1.06
C THR A 388 -4.48 19.69 1.07
N TYR A 389 -5.11 18.54 1.32
CA TYR A 389 -4.43 17.26 1.47
C TYR A 389 -3.89 16.71 0.14
N THR A 390 -4.76 16.42 -0.84
CA THR A 390 -4.32 15.86 -2.12
C THR A 390 -3.40 16.83 -2.85
N PHE A 391 -3.75 18.11 -2.89
CA PHE A 391 -2.90 19.16 -3.45
C PHE A 391 -1.54 19.24 -2.74
N GLY A 392 -1.53 19.29 -1.40
CA GLY A 392 -0.33 19.44 -0.58
C GLY A 392 0.63 18.27 -0.76
N GLN A 393 0.13 17.03 -0.66
CA GLN A 393 0.96 15.84 -0.86
C GLN A 393 1.47 15.73 -2.30
N CYS A 394 0.66 16.09 -3.30
CA CYS A 394 1.10 16.13 -4.70
C CYS A 394 2.23 17.16 -4.90
N ARG A 395 2.01 18.41 -4.47
CA ARG A 395 2.98 19.51 -4.58
C ARG A 395 4.31 19.14 -3.93
N ASP A 396 4.25 18.60 -2.72
CA ASP A 396 5.44 18.25 -1.96
C ASP A 396 6.19 17.08 -2.59
N THR A 397 5.47 16.09 -3.11
CA THR A 397 6.06 14.97 -3.86
C THR A 397 6.73 15.46 -5.15
N VAL A 398 6.03 16.27 -5.96
CA VAL A 398 6.58 16.86 -7.20
C VAL A 398 7.87 17.63 -6.92
N ARG A 399 7.89 18.45 -5.86
CA ARG A 399 9.10 19.15 -5.40
C ARG A 399 10.20 18.19 -4.99
N ALA A 400 9.87 17.12 -4.28
CA ALA A 400 10.85 16.18 -3.75
C ALA A 400 11.50 15.29 -4.83
N VAL A 401 10.72 14.86 -5.84
CA VAL A 401 11.24 14.07 -6.97
C VAL A 401 11.96 14.92 -8.02
N LYS A 402 11.85 16.26 -7.95
CA LYS A 402 12.55 17.23 -8.81
C LYS A 402 12.38 16.95 -10.30
N GLY A 403 11.20 16.48 -10.70
CA GLY A 403 10.87 16.14 -12.09
C GLY A 403 11.60 14.92 -12.67
N ARG A 404 12.38 14.17 -11.86
CA ARG A 404 13.11 12.97 -12.32
C ARG A 404 12.18 11.84 -12.73
N VAL A 405 11.04 11.71 -12.05
CA VAL A 405 9.97 10.74 -12.36
C VAL A 405 8.60 11.43 -12.32
N PRO A 406 7.58 10.95 -13.07
CA PRO A 406 6.21 11.41 -12.91
C PRO A 406 5.65 11.12 -11.51
N VAL A 407 4.77 12.00 -11.06
CA VAL A 407 3.91 11.75 -9.89
C VAL A 407 2.49 11.50 -10.39
N TYR A 408 1.95 10.33 -10.08
CA TYR A 408 0.58 9.93 -10.40
C TYR A 408 -0.20 9.76 -9.09
N MET A 409 -1.10 10.68 -8.75
CA MET A 409 -1.73 10.63 -7.42
C MET A 409 -2.74 9.48 -7.33
N GLY A 410 -2.65 8.70 -6.26
CA GLY A 410 -3.62 7.66 -5.93
C GLY A 410 -4.89 8.26 -5.33
N ILE A 411 -5.95 8.39 -6.13
CA ILE A 411 -7.21 9.00 -5.69
C ILE A 411 -8.15 7.92 -5.15
N GLY A 412 -8.61 8.12 -3.92
CA GLY A 412 -9.54 7.22 -3.26
C GLY A 412 -10.95 7.40 -3.80
N VAL A 413 -11.50 6.35 -4.38
CA VAL A 413 -12.89 6.29 -4.82
C VAL A 413 -13.54 5.15 -4.05
N ASP A 414 -14.48 5.50 -3.17
CA ASP A 414 -15.19 4.57 -2.27
C ASP A 414 -14.25 3.60 -1.53
N ALA A 415 -13.04 4.07 -1.16
CA ALA A 415 -12.15 3.32 -0.27
C ALA A 415 -12.92 2.94 1.01
N PRO A 416 -12.78 1.69 1.48
CA PRO A 416 -13.74 1.07 2.38
C PRO A 416 -13.84 1.79 3.72
N ARG A 417 -15.08 2.09 4.13
CA ARG A 417 -15.35 2.58 5.48
C ARG A 417 -15.31 1.43 6.47
N VAL A 418 -14.79 1.71 7.67
CA VAL A 418 -14.75 0.74 8.79
C VAL A 418 -15.75 1.08 9.90
N GLN A 419 -16.42 2.23 9.80
CA GLN A 419 -17.47 2.67 10.71
C GLN A 419 -18.48 3.57 9.97
N ALA A 420 -19.71 3.61 10.48
CA ALA A 420 -20.84 4.21 9.78
C ALA A 420 -20.76 5.75 9.65
N ASP A 421 -20.19 6.42 10.64
CA ASP A 421 -20.05 7.88 10.70
C ASP A 421 -18.78 8.40 9.99
N GLN A 422 -17.94 7.51 9.46
CA GLN A 422 -16.81 7.92 8.63
C GLN A 422 -17.28 8.62 7.35
N ALA A 423 -16.55 9.66 6.93
CA ALA A 423 -16.81 10.42 5.73
C ALA A 423 -17.04 9.51 4.51
N ALA A 424 -18.15 9.72 3.82
CA ALA A 424 -18.48 8.99 2.60
C ALA A 424 -17.76 9.59 1.39
N CYS A 425 -17.35 8.74 0.45
CA CYS A 425 -16.89 9.20 -0.85
C CYS A 425 -18.07 9.84 -1.61
N THR A 426 -17.80 10.93 -2.33
CA THR A 426 -18.79 11.61 -3.17
C THR A 426 -18.17 11.91 -4.53
N PRO A 427 -18.98 12.13 -5.58
CA PRO A 427 -18.45 12.56 -6.88
C PRO A 427 -17.63 13.86 -6.77
N ASP A 428 -18.00 14.77 -5.86
CA ASP A 428 -17.27 16.02 -5.63
C ASP A 428 -15.88 15.77 -5.01
N HIS A 429 -15.76 14.85 -4.05
CA HIS A 429 -14.46 14.46 -3.49
C HIS A 429 -13.50 13.97 -4.58
N VAL A 430 -13.98 13.12 -5.48
CA VAL A 430 -13.19 12.59 -6.60
C VAL A 430 -12.84 13.71 -7.59
N TYR A 431 -13.82 14.53 -7.98
CA TYR A 431 -13.64 15.68 -8.86
C TYR A 431 -12.54 16.63 -8.34
N ARG A 432 -12.67 17.09 -7.09
CA ARG A 432 -11.72 18.02 -6.46
C ARG A 432 -10.33 17.40 -6.33
N SER A 433 -10.23 16.10 -5.99
CA SER A 433 -8.94 15.40 -5.90
C SER A 433 -8.20 15.33 -7.23
N VAL A 434 -8.92 15.10 -8.33
CA VAL A 434 -8.33 15.14 -9.68
C VAL A 434 -7.86 16.56 -10.01
N LYS A 435 -8.69 17.58 -9.81
CA LYS A 435 -8.31 18.99 -10.07
C LYS A 435 -7.10 19.40 -9.22
N ALA A 436 -7.10 19.06 -7.93
CA ALA A 436 -6.01 19.33 -7.00
C ALA A 436 -4.69 18.71 -7.47
N THR A 437 -4.72 17.47 -7.95
CA THR A 437 -3.54 16.77 -8.49
C THR A 437 -2.88 17.55 -9.62
N TYR A 438 -3.64 17.93 -10.65
CA TYR A 438 -3.09 18.63 -11.81
C TYR A 438 -2.68 20.08 -11.48
N ARG A 439 -3.42 20.80 -10.61
CA ARG A 439 -3.01 22.12 -10.12
C ARG A 439 -1.66 22.08 -9.39
N ALA A 440 -1.37 20.98 -8.68
CA ALA A 440 -0.13 20.80 -7.94
C ALA A 440 1.06 20.33 -8.81
N GLY A 441 0.84 20.09 -10.10
CA GLY A 441 1.87 19.64 -11.05
C GLY A 441 2.01 18.11 -11.17
N GLY A 442 1.07 17.34 -10.61
CA GLY A 442 0.96 15.90 -10.87
C GLY A 442 0.70 15.64 -12.36
N ARG A 443 1.24 14.53 -12.88
CA ARG A 443 1.17 14.19 -14.32
C ARG A 443 0.11 13.15 -14.66
N GLY A 444 -0.72 12.77 -13.69
CA GLY A 444 -1.71 11.73 -13.84
C GLY A 444 -2.39 11.37 -12.53
N VAL A 445 -3.40 10.53 -12.63
CA VAL A 445 -4.18 10.03 -11.50
C VAL A 445 -4.39 8.53 -11.64
N ILE A 446 -4.47 7.84 -10.50
CA ILE A 446 -4.80 6.41 -10.43
C ILE A 446 -5.96 6.27 -9.44
N PHE A 447 -7.13 5.85 -9.92
CA PHE A 447 -8.28 5.60 -9.07
C PHE A 447 -8.11 4.29 -8.32
N SER A 448 -8.41 4.29 -7.03
CA SER A 448 -8.00 3.27 -6.08
C SER A 448 -9.03 3.19 -4.94
N PRO A 449 -9.14 2.07 -4.18
CA PRO A 449 -8.23 0.92 -4.17
C PRO A 449 -8.60 -0.23 -5.10
N ASN A 450 -9.85 -0.31 -5.58
CA ASN A 450 -10.35 -1.36 -6.46
C ASN A 450 -11.72 -0.98 -7.06
N TYR A 451 -11.84 -1.04 -8.39
CA TYR A 451 -13.08 -0.80 -9.14
C TYR A 451 -14.28 -1.61 -8.61
N ALA A 452 -14.11 -2.86 -8.20
CA ALA A 452 -15.20 -3.67 -7.62
C ALA A 452 -15.75 -3.16 -6.28
N GLY A 453 -15.12 -2.13 -5.69
CA GLY A 453 -15.59 -1.41 -4.51
C GLY A 453 -16.12 -0.01 -4.80
N MET A 454 -15.99 0.48 -6.03
CA MET A 454 -16.35 1.84 -6.42
C MET A 454 -17.81 1.93 -6.86
N ASN A 455 -18.45 3.07 -6.64
CA ASN A 455 -19.66 3.40 -7.37
C ASN A 455 -19.28 4.10 -8.68
N LEU A 456 -19.92 3.73 -9.79
CA LEU A 456 -19.79 4.43 -11.07
C LEU A 456 -20.19 5.90 -10.92
N THR A 457 -21.19 6.18 -10.09
CA THR A 457 -21.59 7.55 -9.74
C THR A 457 -20.47 8.36 -9.07
N SER A 458 -19.70 7.77 -8.16
CA SER A 458 -18.50 8.43 -7.59
C SER A 458 -17.43 8.67 -8.66
N LEU A 459 -17.20 7.68 -9.55
CA LEU A 459 -16.26 7.80 -10.68
C LEU A 459 -16.66 8.86 -11.69
N ASP A 460 -17.95 9.17 -11.86
CA ASP A 460 -18.39 10.24 -12.76
C ASP A 460 -17.82 11.61 -12.36
N GLY A 461 -17.49 11.80 -11.07
CA GLY A 461 -16.74 12.96 -10.58
C GLY A 461 -15.36 13.11 -11.22
N ALA A 462 -14.61 11.99 -11.35
CA ALA A 462 -13.37 11.95 -12.09
C ALA A 462 -13.57 12.26 -13.57
N GLY A 463 -14.57 11.63 -14.19
CA GLY A 463 -14.91 11.85 -15.60
C GLY A 463 -15.18 13.31 -15.92
N LYS A 464 -15.94 14.00 -15.05
CA LYS A 464 -16.19 15.43 -15.16
C LYS A 464 -14.89 16.26 -15.06
N ALA A 465 -14.07 16.00 -14.04
CA ALA A 465 -12.82 16.74 -13.84
C ALA A 465 -11.86 16.58 -15.03
N LEU A 466 -11.70 15.34 -15.52
CA LEU A 466 -10.83 15.03 -16.65
C LEU A 466 -11.36 15.64 -17.96
N ALA A 467 -12.67 15.65 -18.19
CA ALA A 467 -13.26 16.30 -19.35
C ALA A 467 -12.98 17.81 -19.37
N GLU A 468 -13.15 18.49 -18.24
CA GLU A 468 -12.82 19.92 -18.11
C GLU A 468 -11.33 20.24 -18.29
N LEU A 469 -10.46 19.27 -18.00
CA LEU A 469 -9.02 19.38 -18.20
C LEU A 469 -8.58 19.01 -19.62
N GLY A 470 -9.48 18.53 -20.49
CA GLY A 470 -9.14 18.02 -21.82
C GLY A 470 -8.39 16.69 -21.78
N LEU A 471 -8.57 15.92 -20.71
CA LEU A 471 -7.86 14.68 -20.41
C LEU A 471 -8.82 13.48 -20.33
N LYS A 472 -10.05 13.55 -20.87
CA LYS A 472 -10.99 12.41 -20.90
C LYS A 472 -10.89 11.67 -22.23
#